data_AF-A0A2D5W3N3-F1
#
_entry.id   AF-A0A2D5W3N3-F1
#
_cell.length_a   1.000
_cell.length_b   1.000
_cell.length_c   1.000
_cell.angle_alpha   90.00
_cell.angle_beta   90.00
_cell.angle_gamma   90.00
#
_symmetry.space_group_name_H-M   'P 1'
#
loop_
_entity.id
_entity.type
_entity.pdbx_description
1 polymer ?
#
loop_
_entity_poly.entity_id
_entity_poly.type
_entity_poly.pdbx_seq_one_letter_code
_entity_poly.pdbx_strand_id
1 'polypeptide(L)'
;MPKPRSHFAIKRVTVHTGKRTWLVSGTTREGDRQRRYFADRDEAERHRQQLEFAEKSKTQVDTFAKTRLTQGQVADAEMAYKILEKLPIASLSEAIDWCSKNYVPPQTSTTVQWAFDEMMMEKAATNRRQRTVGDLRARIGKIAKAFGGLEMQ
;
A
#
# COMPACT_ATOMS: atom_id res chain seq x y z
N MET A 1 -3.14 27.70 -27.44
CA MET A 1 -3.16 26.59 -26.45
C MET A 1 -2.72 25.30 -27.13
N PRO A 2 -1.73 24.57 -26.61
CA PRO A 2 -1.36 23.26 -27.17
C PRO A 2 -2.49 22.25 -26.92
N LYS A 3 -2.90 21.53 -27.96
CA LYS A 3 -3.94 20.50 -27.89
C LYS A 3 -3.46 19.39 -26.93
N PRO A 4 -4.28 18.92 -25.97
CA PRO A 4 -3.88 17.84 -25.08
C PRO A 4 -3.48 16.62 -25.92
N ARG A 5 -2.31 16.04 -25.60
CA ARG A 5 -1.80 14.84 -26.29
C ARG A 5 -2.78 13.70 -26.05
N SER A 6 -3.43 13.21 -27.11
CA SER A 6 -4.28 12.03 -27.03
C SER A 6 -3.46 10.78 -26.73
N HIS A 7 -4.00 9.88 -25.91
CA HIS A 7 -3.42 8.57 -25.58
C HIS A 7 -3.40 7.60 -26.77
N PHE A 8 -4.20 7.89 -27.81
CA PHE A 8 -4.32 7.07 -29.01
C PHE A 8 -3.99 7.90 -30.24
N ALA A 9 -3.15 7.35 -31.11
CA ALA A 9 -2.73 7.98 -32.36
C ALA A 9 -3.28 7.22 -33.57
N ILE A 10 -3.67 7.96 -34.61
CA ILE A 10 -4.00 7.40 -35.91
C ILE A 10 -2.82 7.63 -36.85
N LYS A 11 -2.36 6.57 -37.51
CA LYS A 11 -1.26 6.62 -38.49
C LYS A 11 -1.70 5.92 -39.77
N ARG A 12 -1.36 6.49 -40.92
CA ARG A 12 -1.51 5.79 -42.20
C ARG A 12 -0.36 4.80 -42.34
N VAL A 13 -0.68 3.54 -42.64
CA VAL A 13 0.30 2.45 -42.77
C VAL A 13 0.00 1.67 -44.05
N THR A 14 1.05 1.23 -44.74
CA THR A 14 0.90 0.25 -45.82
C THR A 14 1.21 -1.12 -45.23
N VAL A 15 0.24 -2.04 -45.28
CA VAL A 15 0.44 -3.42 -44.81
C VAL A 15 1.23 -4.23 -45.84
N HIS A 16 1.76 -5.39 -45.44
CA HIS A 16 2.61 -6.25 -46.27
C HIS A 16 1.96 -6.65 -47.62
N THR A 17 0.62 -6.66 -47.68
CA THR A 17 -0.17 -6.89 -48.90
C THR A 17 -0.30 -5.68 -49.82
N GLY A 18 0.41 -4.58 -49.55
CA GLY A 18 0.41 -3.36 -50.36
C GLY A 18 -0.82 -2.46 -50.19
N LYS A 19 -1.85 -2.90 -49.44
CA LYS A 19 -3.05 -2.10 -49.17
C LYS A 19 -2.74 -0.97 -48.17
N ARG A 20 -3.24 0.23 -48.45
CA ARG A 20 -3.17 1.38 -47.53
C ARG A 20 -4.26 1.22 -46.47
N THR A 21 -3.87 1.25 -45.19
CA THR A 21 -4.77 1.15 -44.05
C THR A 21 -4.48 2.24 -43.02
N TRP A 22 -5.42 2.45 -42.11
CA TRP A 22 -5.30 3.35 -40.98
C TRP A 22 -5.07 2.54 -39.72
N LEU A 23 -3.97 2.78 -39.03
CA LEU A 23 -3.62 2.15 -37.77
C LEU A 23 -4.03 3.07 -36.62
N VAL A 24 -4.91 2.59 -35.75
CA VAL A 24 -5.12 3.17 -34.41
C VAL A 24 -4.16 2.47 -33.46
N SER A 25 -3.31 3.23 -32.78
CA SER A 25 -2.35 2.70 -31.81
C SER A 25 -2.30 3.54 -30.54
N GLY A 26 -2.29 2.90 -29.39
CA GLY A 26 -2.07 3.54 -28.10
C GLY A 26 -2.03 2.51 -26.97
N THR A 27 -1.97 2.99 -25.74
CA THR A 27 -1.99 2.16 -24.54
C THR A 27 -3.15 2.62 -23.66
N THR A 28 -3.97 1.68 -23.18
CA THR A 28 -5.03 1.97 -22.21
C THR A 28 -4.45 2.34 -20.83
N ARG A 29 -5.26 2.91 -19.94
CA ARG A 29 -4.88 3.14 -18.53
C ARG A 29 -4.56 1.86 -17.78
N GLU A 30 -5.15 0.73 -18.19
CA GLU A 30 -4.85 -0.60 -17.64
C GLU A 30 -3.52 -1.19 -18.14
N GLY A 31 -2.84 -0.52 -19.08
CA GLY A 31 -1.56 -0.96 -19.63
C GLY A 31 -1.66 -1.84 -20.87
N ASP A 32 -2.87 -2.14 -21.34
CA ASP A 32 -3.08 -2.93 -22.55
C ASP A 32 -2.75 -2.14 -23.81
N ARG A 33 -1.99 -2.79 -24.69
CA ARG A 33 -1.61 -2.20 -25.97
C ARG A 33 -2.73 -2.40 -26.99
N GLN A 34 -3.36 -1.30 -27.40
CA GLN A 34 -4.36 -1.29 -28.46
C GLN A 34 -3.68 -1.01 -29.81
N ARG A 35 -3.80 -1.96 -30.74
CA ARG A 35 -3.26 -1.83 -32.10
C ARG A 35 -4.23 -2.46 -33.10
N ARG A 36 -4.96 -1.63 -33.85
CA ARG A 36 -5.96 -2.11 -34.81
C ARG A 36 -5.89 -1.37 -36.14
N TYR A 37 -5.98 -2.12 -37.24
CA TYR A 37 -6.00 -1.59 -38.60
C TYR A 37 -7.43 -1.43 -39.10
N PHE A 38 -7.66 -0.38 -39.85
CA PHE A 38 -8.94 -0.03 -40.47
C PHE A 38 -8.72 0.26 -41.95
N ALA A 39 -9.69 -0.08 -42.78
CA ALA A 39 -9.64 0.24 -44.21
C ALA A 39 -9.94 1.73 -44.44
N ASP A 40 -10.87 2.28 -43.67
CA ASP A 40 -11.33 3.66 -43.80
C ASP A 40 -10.82 4.56 -42.65
N ARG A 41 -10.65 5.85 -42.95
CA ARG A 41 -10.20 6.86 -41.99
C ARG A 41 -11.28 7.17 -40.98
N ASP A 42 -12.52 7.28 -41.42
CA ASP A 42 -13.63 7.69 -40.56
C ASP A 42 -13.95 6.59 -39.54
N GLU A 43 -13.81 5.33 -39.94
CA GLU A 43 -13.89 4.17 -39.05
C GLU A 43 -12.77 4.20 -37.99
N ALA A 44 -11.53 4.49 -38.40
CA ALA A 44 -10.40 4.64 -37.46
C ALA A 44 -10.60 5.80 -36.47
N GLU A 45 -11.18 6.92 -36.93
CA GLU A 45 -11.47 8.09 -36.11
C GLU A 45 -12.56 7.79 -35.07
N ARG A 46 -13.66 7.13 -35.48
CA ARG A 46 -14.73 6.68 -34.57
C ARG A 46 -14.19 5.74 -33.50
N HIS A 47 -13.34 4.79 -33.89
CA HIS A 47 -12.75 3.87 -32.94
C HIS A 47 -11.80 4.56 -31.95
N ARG A 48 -10.99 5.52 -32.43
CA ARG A 48 -10.15 6.36 -31.53
C ARG A 48 -11.01 7.11 -30.51
N GLN A 49 -12.12 7.70 -30.96
CA GLN A 49 -13.04 8.44 -30.07
C GLN A 49 -13.71 7.52 -29.05
N GLN A 50 -14.10 6.31 -29.43
CA GLN A 50 -14.63 5.30 -28.50
C GLN A 50 -13.62 4.93 -27.42
N LEU A 51 -12.35 4.69 -27.82
CA LEU A 51 -11.28 4.40 -26.87
C LEU A 51 -11.00 5.59 -25.94
N GLU A 52 -10.95 6.81 -26.48
CA GLU A 52 -10.78 8.02 -25.66
C GLU A 52 -11.92 8.21 -24.67
N PHE A 53 -13.17 7.93 -25.06
CA PHE A 53 -14.34 8.02 -24.18
C PHE A 53 -14.29 6.97 -23.08
N ALA A 54 -14.01 5.70 -23.44
CA ALA A 54 -13.87 4.60 -22.49
C ALA A 54 -12.75 4.82 -21.46
N GLU A 55 -11.69 5.53 -21.85
CA GLU A 55 -10.58 5.86 -20.95
C GLU A 55 -10.86 7.12 -20.11
N LYS A 56 -11.63 8.08 -20.62
CA LYS A 56 -12.06 9.26 -19.84
C LYS A 56 -13.05 8.90 -18.73
N SER A 57 -13.89 7.89 -18.94
CA SER A 57 -14.86 7.44 -17.93
C SER A 57 -14.23 6.64 -16.78
N LYS A 58 -12.96 6.25 -16.88
CA LYS A 58 -12.21 5.60 -15.79
C LYS A 58 -11.66 6.68 -14.84
N THR A 59 -12.39 6.98 -13.75
CA THR A 59 -12.20 8.15 -12.87
C THR A 59 -10.93 8.15 -12.00
N GLN A 60 -9.92 7.32 -12.24
CA GLN A 60 -8.72 7.28 -11.39
C GLN A 60 -7.46 7.64 -12.16
N VAL A 61 -6.83 8.74 -11.74
CA VAL A 61 -5.52 9.19 -12.22
C VAL A 61 -4.46 8.35 -11.51
N ASP A 62 -4.33 7.09 -11.92
CA ASP A 62 -3.12 6.33 -11.62
C ASP A 62 -2.05 6.89 -12.54
N THR A 63 -1.23 7.78 -11.98
CA THR A 63 0.01 8.17 -12.64
C THR A 63 0.81 6.89 -12.78
N PHE A 64 1.09 6.46 -14.02
CA PHE A 64 1.83 5.24 -14.33
C PHE A 64 3.24 5.25 -13.70
N ALA A 65 3.34 4.90 -12.44
CA ALA A 65 4.59 4.57 -11.80
C ALA A 65 4.85 3.09 -12.09
N LYS A 66 5.83 2.81 -12.96
CA LYS A 66 6.28 1.43 -13.20
C LYS A 66 7.01 0.95 -11.95
N THR A 67 6.28 0.37 -11.00
CA THR A 67 6.84 -0.21 -9.78
C THR A 67 7.15 -1.70 -9.99
N ARG A 68 8.03 -2.26 -9.16
CA ARG A 68 8.23 -3.71 -9.06
C ARG A 68 7.27 -4.36 -8.05
N LEU A 69 6.34 -3.57 -7.51
CA LEU A 69 5.43 -4.00 -6.45
C LEU A 69 4.25 -4.74 -7.06
N THR A 70 3.79 -5.77 -6.39
CA THR A 70 2.50 -6.40 -6.70
C THR A 70 1.35 -5.47 -6.33
N GLN A 71 0.15 -5.70 -6.87
CA GLN A 71 -1.03 -4.89 -6.51
C GLN A 71 -1.32 -4.91 -5.01
N GLY A 72 -1.16 -6.05 -4.34
CA GLY A 72 -1.30 -6.14 -2.88
C GLY A 72 -0.29 -5.27 -2.14
N GLN A 73 0.97 -5.27 -2.58
CA GLN A 73 2.01 -4.42 -1.99
C GLN A 73 1.77 -2.92 -2.21
N VAL A 74 1.11 -2.54 -3.31
CA VAL A 74 0.70 -1.14 -3.54
C VAL A 74 -0.40 -0.75 -2.55
N ALA A 75 -1.43 -1.59 -2.39
CA ALA A 75 -2.51 -1.34 -1.42
C ALA A 75 -1.98 -1.26 0.02
N ASP A 76 -1.05 -2.13 0.39
CA ASP A 76 -0.39 -2.10 1.70
C ASP A 76 0.43 -0.83 1.91
N ALA A 77 1.18 -0.41 0.89
CA ALA A 77 1.95 0.83 0.95
C ALA A 77 1.03 2.06 1.12
N GLU A 78 -0.09 2.12 0.40
CA GLU A 78 -1.09 3.19 0.55
C GLU A 78 -1.68 3.22 1.96
N MET A 79 -2.02 2.05 2.52
CA MET A 79 -2.47 1.97 3.91
C MET A 79 -1.39 2.43 4.89
N ALA A 80 -0.14 2.04 4.68
CA ALA A 80 0.97 2.47 5.52
C ALA A 80 1.14 3.99 5.51
N TYR A 81 1.02 4.64 4.35
CA TYR A 81 1.06 6.11 4.25
C TYR A 81 -0.11 6.78 4.99
N LYS A 82 -1.34 6.24 4.90
CA LYS A 82 -2.49 6.75 5.68
C LYS A 82 -2.29 6.64 7.19
N ILE A 83 -1.55 5.63 7.66
CA ILE A 83 -1.20 5.48 9.06
C ILE A 83 -0.11 6.49 9.45
N LEU A 84 0.92 6.65 8.59
CA LEU A 84 2.02 7.59 8.82
C LEU A 84 1.55 9.05 8.91
N GLU A 85 0.54 9.46 8.14
CA GLU A 85 -0.04 10.81 8.25
C GLU A 85 -0.52 11.18 9.66
N LYS A 86 -0.85 10.17 10.48
CA LYS A 86 -1.31 10.35 11.87
C LYS A 86 -0.17 10.37 12.88
N LEU A 87 1.05 10.05 12.46
CA LEU A 87 2.21 9.91 13.31
C LEU A 87 3.20 11.04 13.01
N PRO A 88 3.97 11.50 14.01
CA PRO A 88 5.02 12.51 13.81
C PRO A 88 6.30 11.89 13.22
N ILE A 89 6.15 11.00 12.22
CA ILE A 89 7.26 10.31 11.55
C ILE A 89 7.38 10.88 10.13
N ALA A 90 8.59 11.27 9.72
CA ALA A 90 8.78 12.02 8.48
C ALA A 90 8.70 11.13 7.23
N SER A 91 8.97 9.82 7.35
CA SER A 91 8.98 8.91 6.20
C SER A 91 8.70 7.44 6.55
N LEU A 92 8.22 6.68 5.57
CA LEU A 92 8.06 5.23 5.68
C LEU A 92 9.40 4.53 5.95
N SER A 93 10.49 5.02 5.36
CA SER A 93 11.85 4.51 5.61
C SER A 93 12.27 4.64 7.07
N GLU A 94 11.95 5.78 7.70
CA GLU A 94 12.26 6.02 9.11
C GLU A 94 11.45 5.11 10.03
N ALA A 95 10.16 4.88 9.71
CA ALA A 95 9.34 3.92 10.44
C ALA A 95 9.89 2.49 10.35
N ILE A 96 10.33 2.08 9.15
CA ILE A 96 10.93 0.74 8.94
C ILE A 96 12.27 0.62 9.67
N ASP A 97 13.12 1.65 9.61
CA ASP A 97 14.40 1.66 10.32
C ASP A 97 14.20 1.57 11.83
N TRP A 98 13.24 2.31 12.38
CA TRP A 98 12.87 2.22 13.79
C TRP A 98 12.36 0.82 14.15
N CYS A 99 11.44 0.26 13.36
CA CYS A 99 10.96 -1.11 13.56
C CYS A 99 12.10 -2.11 13.49
N SER A 100 12.99 -2.03 12.51
CA SER A 100 14.12 -2.96 12.38
C SER A 100 15.06 -2.93 13.58
N LYS A 101 15.19 -1.79 14.26
CA LYS A 101 16.07 -1.62 15.42
C LYS A 101 15.41 -2.01 16.74
N ASN A 102 14.09 -1.85 16.86
CA ASN A 102 13.38 -1.95 18.14
C ASN A 102 12.36 -3.09 18.19
N TYR A 103 11.93 -3.62 17.06
CA TYR A 103 10.93 -4.68 17.01
C TYR A 103 11.54 -6.01 17.44
N VAL A 104 11.06 -6.53 18.57
CA VAL A 104 11.33 -7.90 19.01
C VAL A 104 10.05 -8.69 18.76
N PRO A 105 10.08 -9.75 17.92
CA PRO A 105 8.90 -10.57 17.68
C PRO A 105 8.46 -11.20 19.00
N PRO A 106 7.17 -11.16 19.36
CA PRO A 106 6.67 -11.84 20.54
C PRO A 106 6.87 -13.34 20.37
N GLN A 107 7.78 -13.94 21.14
CA GLN A 107 8.12 -15.36 21.00
C GLN A 107 6.98 -16.29 21.47
N THR A 108 6.04 -15.78 22.26
CA THR A 108 4.78 -16.45 22.62
C THR A 108 3.70 -15.40 22.88
N SER A 109 2.44 -15.71 22.64
CA SER A 109 1.30 -14.90 23.10
C SER A 109 1.22 -15.00 24.62
N THR A 110 1.98 -14.18 25.31
CA THR A 110 2.03 -14.23 26.76
C THR A 110 0.98 -13.32 27.36
N THR A 111 0.23 -13.80 28.34
CA THR A 111 -0.76 -12.95 29.02
C THR A 111 -0.05 -11.87 29.83
N VAL A 112 -0.66 -10.69 29.93
CA VAL A 112 -0.16 -9.59 30.76
C VAL A 112 0.09 -10.04 32.21
N GLN A 113 -0.71 -11.01 32.66
CA GLN A 113 -0.56 -11.64 33.97
C GLN A 113 0.74 -12.45 34.10
N TRP A 114 1.09 -13.26 33.09
CA TRP A 114 2.33 -14.04 33.10
C TRP A 114 3.57 -13.13 33.09
N ALA A 115 3.57 -12.09 32.25
CA ALA A 115 4.67 -11.12 32.22
C ALA A 115 4.81 -10.37 33.56
N PHE A 116 3.68 -10.07 34.21
CA PHE A 116 3.66 -9.48 35.53
C PHE A 116 4.27 -10.42 36.59
N ASP A 117 3.85 -11.68 36.60
CA ASP A 117 4.31 -12.67 37.57
C ASP A 117 5.82 -12.95 37.40
N GLU A 118 6.30 -13.08 36.15
CA GLU A 118 7.72 -13.23 35.83
C GLU A 118 8.55 -12.05 36.34
N MET A 119 8.13 -10.82 36.04
CA MET A 119 8.81 -9.61 36.52
C MET A 119 8.82 -9.54 38.05
N MET A 120 7.73 -9.92 38.72
CA MET A 120 7.67 -9.92 40.19
C MET A 120 8.61 -10.96 40.81
N MET A 121 8.75 -12.14 40.19
CA MET A 121 9.72 -13.16 40.61
C MET A 121 11.15 -12.67 40.45
N GLU A 122 11.48 -12.04 39.32
CA GLU A 122 12.81 -11.49 39.05
C GLU A 122 13.19 -10.39 40.08
N LYS A 123 12.27 -9.47 40.39
CA LYS A 123 12.51 -8.39 41.36
C LYS A 123 12.55 -8.87 42.81
N ALA A 124 11.82 -9.92 43.16
CA ALA A 124 11.94 -10.58 44.46
C ALA A 124 13.31 -11.27 44.61
N ALA A 125 13.81 -11.89 43.53
CA ALA A 125 15.13 -12.53 43.50
C ALA A 125 16.29 -11.52 43.60
N THR A 126 16.10 -10.26 43.16
CA THR A 126 17.14 -9.21 43.24
C THR A 126 17.35 -8.63 44.66
N ASN A 127 16.84 -9.29 45.72
CA ASN A 127 16.98 -8.91 47.12
C ASN A 127 16.58 -7.44 47.42
N ARG A 128 15.57 -6.92 46.71
CA ARG A 128 15.04 -5.58 46.96
C ARG A 128 14.23 -5.56 48.26
N ARG A 129 14.20 -4.40 48.93
CA ARG A 129 13.37 -4.20 50.13
C ARG A 129 11.92 -4.60 49.82
N GLN A 130 11.32 -5.42 50.68
CA GLN A 130 9.95 -5.95 50.49
C GLN A 130 8.92 -4.85 50.21
N ARG A 131 9.06 -3.68 50.85
CA ARG A 131 8.18 -2.53 50.61
C ARG A 131 8.23 -2.04 49.16
N THR A 132 9.42 -1.99 48.55
CA THR A 132 9.59 -1.58 47.15
C THR A 132 8.94 -2.59 46.20
N VAL A 133 9.03 -3.88 46.51
CA VAL A 133 8.36 -4.94 45.74
C VAL A 133 6.83 -4.82 45.88
N GLY A 134 6.34 -4.55 47.10
CA GLY A 134 4.91 -4.29 47.35
C GLY A 134 4.36 -3.07 46.60
N ASP A 135 5.09 -1.96 46.60
CA ASP A 135 4.69 -0.74 45.88
C ASP A 135 4.66 -0.96 44.35
N LEU A 136 5.64 -1.69 43.81
CA LEU A 136 5.66 -2.09 42.41
C LEU A 136 4.48 -2.99 42.06
N ARG A 137 4.17 -3.97 42.92
CA ARG A 137 3.02 -4.87 42.76
C ARG A 137 1.71 -4.10 42.69
N ALA A 138 1.52 -3.13 43.58
CA ALA A 138 0.31 -2.32 43.63
C ALA A 138 0.16 -1.40 42.41
N ARG A 139 1.27 -0.80 41.94
CA ARG A 139 1.26 0.09 40.77
C ARG A 139 1.00 -0.67 39.48
N ILE A 140 1.71 -1.77 39.27
CA ILE A 140 1.65 -2.53 38.01
C ILE A 140 0.42 -3.45 38.01
N GLY A 141 -0.05 -3.93 39.17
CA GLY A 141 -1.32 -4.66 39.28
C GLY A 141 -2.54 -3.85 38.83
N LYS A 142 -2.52 -2.51 38.98
CA LYS A 142 -3.56 -1.62 38.41
C LYS A 142 -3.52 -1.61 36.88
N ILE A 143 -2.33 -1.66 36.29
CA ILE A 143 -2.14 -1.72 34.84
C ILE A 143 -2.56 -3.09 34.31
N ALA A 144 -2.14 -4.19 34.97
CA ALA A 144 -2.58 -5.53 34.61
C ALA A 144 -4.10 -5.70 34.71
N LYS A 145 -4.75 -5.10 35.71
CA LYS A 145 -6.23 -5.10 35.82
C LYS A 145 -6.91 -4.26 34.73
N ALA A 146 -6.31 -3.15 34.34
CA ALA A 146 -6.86 -2.25 33.31
C ALA A 146 -6.70 -2.81 31.89
N PHE A 147 -5.61 -3.55 31.62
CA PHE A 147 -5.23 -3.99 30.28
C PHE A 147 -5.21 -5.52 30.09
N GLY A 148 -5.29 -6.31 31.16
CA GLY A 148 -5.30 -7.78 31.13
C GLY A 148 -6.69 -8.39 30.94
N GLY A 149 -7.73 -7.58 30.76
CA GLY A 149 -9.11 -8.01 30.49
C GLY A 149 -9.52 -7.99 29.01
N LEU A 150 -8.58 -7.83 28.08
CA LEU A 150 -8.85 -8.05 26.65
C LEU A 150 -8.86 -9.56 26.38
N GLU A 151 -9.99 -10.18 26.71
CA GLU A 151 -10.35 -11.50 26.18
C GLU A 151 -10.33 -11.46 24.65
N MET A 152 -9.70 -12.48 24.07
CA MET A 152 -9.65 -12.71 22.63
C MET A 152 -11.07 -12.92 22.08
N GLN A 153 -11.42 -12.15 21.04
CA GLN A 153 -12.34 -12.60 19.98
C GLN A 153 -11.53 -13.23 18.86
#